data_AF-A0A3N0DNT9-F1
#
_entry.id   AF-A0A3N0DNT9-F1
#
_cell.length_a   1.000
_cell.length_b   1.000
_cell.length_c   1.000
_cell.angle_alpha   90.00
_cell.angle_beta   90.00
_cell.angle_gamma   90.00
#
_symmetry.space_group_name_H-M   'P 1'
#
loop_
_entity.id
_entity.type
_entity.pdbx_description
1 polymer ?
#
loop_
_entity_poly.entity_id
_entity_poly.type
_entity_poly.pdbx_seq_one_letter_code
_entity_poly.pdbx_strand_id
1 'polypeptide(L)'
;MFGVGLPEMAVILVVGIIVFGPDKLPDYARQAGRMLRQLRQFAQSAQNDLRKELGPEFADLKLTDLDPRVAIRKHILDAMDEDDLAEAQKSMMAPRTGGPDLKPGESPPFDAEAT
;
A
#
# COMPACT_ATOMS: atom_id res chain seq x y z
N MET A 1 15.78 -2.41 -24.45
CA MET A 1 14.82 -2.53 -25.56
C MET A 1 13.63 -1.64 -25.22
N PHE A 2 13.32 -0.67 -26.09
CA PHE A 2 12.37 0.45 -25.91
C PHE A 2 12.51 1.22 -24.59
N GLY A 3 13.45 2.17 -24.56
CA GLY A 3 13.41 3.27 -23.57
C GLY A 3 12.35 4.27 -24.01
N VAL A 4 11.19 4.26 -23.38
CA VAL A 4 10.14 5.26 -23.64
C VAL A 4 10.49 6.50 -22.82
N GLY A 5 11.09 7.49 -23.47
CA GLY A 5 11.33 8.80 -22.91
C GLY A 5 10.17 9.76 -23.16
N LEU A 6 10.32 10.99 -22.66
CA LEU A 6 9.43 12.10 -22.98
C LEU A 6 9.25 12.33 -24.51
N PRO A 7 10.29 12.29 -25.37
CA PRO A 7 10.09 12.53 -26.80
C PRO A 7 9.26 11.42 -27.47
N GLU A 8 9.47 10.15 -27.12
CA GLU A 8 8.69 9.03 -27.64
C GLU A 8 7.21 9.13 -27.21
N MET A 9 6.94 9.53 -25.96
CA MET A 9 5.58 9.79 -25.48
C MET A 9 4.90 10.93 -26.25
N ALA A 10 5.63 11.99 -26.59
CA ALA A 10 5.09 13.10 -27.37
C ALA A 10 4.69 12.64 -28.80
N VAL A 11 5.49 11.78 -29.44
CA VAL A 11 5.15 11.22 -30.75
C VAL A 11 3.87 10.39 -30.67
N ILE A 12 3.74 9.53 -29.66
CA ILE A 12 2.52 8.74 -29.44
C ILE A 12 1.30 9.64 -29.23
N LEU A 13 1.45 10.71 -28.44
CA LEU A 13 0.39 11.69 -28.21
C LEU A 13 -0.06 12.36 -29.51
N VAL A 14 0.89 12.80 -30.35
CA VAL A 14 0.59 13.41 -31.65
C VAL A 14 -0.14 12.43 -32.57
N VAL A 15 0.32 11.18 -32.65
CA VAL A 15 -0.35 10.13 -33.42
C VAL A 15 -1.77 9.89 -32.90
N GLY A 16 -1.94 9.80 -31.59
CA GLY A 16 -3.26 9.66 -30.97
C GLY A 16 -4.19 10.83 -31.31
N ILE A 17 -3.68 12.06 -31.24
CA ILE A 17 -4.43 13.26 -31.61
C ILE A 17 -4.85 13.24 -33.08
N ILE A 18 -4.00 12.77 -33.99
CA ILE A 18 -4.34 12.69 -35.41
C ILE A 18 -5.43 11.63 -35.65
N VAL A 19 -5.33 10.47 -35.00
CA VAL A 19 -6.27 9.36 -35.17
C VAL A 19 -7.66 9.71 -34.61
N PHE A 20 -7.71 10.28 -33.41
CA PHE A 20 -8.97 10.59 -32.74
C PHE A 20 -9.51 12.00 -33.08
N GLY A 21 -8.64 12.91 -33.51
CA GLY A 21 -8.91 14.32 -33.74
C GLY A 21 -8.62 15.18 -32.50
N PRO A 22 -7.94 16.35 -32.66
CA PRO A 22 -7.61 17.24 -31.55
C PRO A 22 -8.84 17.82 -30.85
N ASP A 23 -9.95 17.96 -31.57
CA ASP A 23 -11.19 18.50 -31.02
C ASP A 23 -11.98 17.44 -30.22
N LYS A 24 -11.84 16.15 -30.55
CA LYS A 24 -12.62 15.07 -29.92
C LYS A 24 -11.99 14.56 -28.62
N LEU A 25 -10.66 14.51 -28.55
CA LEU A 25 -9.94 14.13 -27.34
C LEU A 25 -10.36 14.88 -26.07
N PRO A 26 -10.42 16.24 -26.05
CA PRO A 26 -10.83 16.98 -24.86
C PRO A 26 -12.30 16.71 -24.50
N ASP A 27 -13.17 16.49 -25.48
CA ASP A 27 -14.58 16.14 -25.23
C ASP A 27 -14.71 14.77 -24.56
N TYR A 28 -13.99 13.76 -25.05
CA TYR A 28 -13.96 12.43 -24.42
C TYR A 28 -13.34 12.47 -23.02
N ALA A 29 -12.26 13.23 -22.83
CA ALA A 29 -11.64 13.41 -21.51
C ALA A 29 -12.61 14.08 -20.52
N ARG A 30 -13.34 15.11 -20.96
CA ARG A 30 -14.40 15.77 -20.15
C ARG A 30 -15.52 14.80 -19.81
N GLN A 31 -15.94 13.96 -20.75
CA GLN A 31 -16.98 12.96 -20.51
C GLN A 31 -16.52 11.91 -19.48
N ALA A 32 -15.31 11.36 -19.64
CA ALA A 32 -14.72 10.44 -18.68
C ALA A 32 -14.57 11.08 -17.29
N GLY A 33 -14.11 12.34 -17.23
CA GLY A 33 -14.00 13.09 -15.98
C GLY A 33 -15.35 13.30 -15.27
N ARG A 34 -16.41 13.60 -16.03
CA ARG A 34 -17.78 13.67 -15.48
C ARG A 34 -18.24 12.32 -14.94
N MET A 35 -18.00 11.23 -15.67
CA MET A 35 -18.34 9.87 -15.24
C MET A 35 -17.59 9.49 -13.95
N LEU A 36 -16.28 9.74 -13.88
CA LEU A 36 -15.47 9.51 -12.67
C LEU A 36 -15.98 10.32 -11.47
N ARG A 37 -16.40 11.57 -11.70
CA ARG A 37 -16.96 12.40 -10.62
C ARG A 37 -18.29 11.85 -10.11
N GLN A 38 -19.16 11.38 -11.00
CA GLN A 38 -20.42 10.73 -10.63
C GLN A 38 -20.17 9.43 -9.87
N LEU A 39 -19.25 8.59 -10.33
CA LEU A 39 -18.84 7.37 -9.65
C LEU A 39 -18.31 7.66 -8.24
N ARG A 40 -17.46 8.69 -8.09
CA ARG A 40 -16.96 9.12 -6.78
C ARG A 40 -18.07 9.59 -5.86
N GLN A 41 -19.03 10.38 -6.37
CA GLN A 41 -20.19 10.83 -5.58
C GLN A 41 -21.07 9.66 -5.15
N PHE A 42 -21.31 8.69 -6.02
CA PHE A 42 -22.06 7.48 -5.70
C PHE A 42 -21.35 6.65 -4.62
N ALA A 43 -20.05 6.40 -4.78
CA ALA A 43 -19.24 5.69 -3.78
C ALA A 43 -19.26 6.40 -2.41
N GLN A 44 -19.13 7.74 -2.40
CA GLN A 44 -19.19 8.52 -1.17
C GLN A 44 -20.58 8.45 -0.51
N SER A 45 -21.65 8.48 -1.30
CA SER A 45 -23.02 8.39 -0.80
C SER A 45 -23.31 7.02 -0.20
N ALA A 46 -22.93 5.95 -0.91
CA ALA A 46 -23.03 4.58 -0.40
C ALA A 46 -22.23 4.41 0.90
N GLN A 47 -21.00 4.91 0.97
CA GLN A 47 -20.22 4.91 2.22
C GLN A 47 -20.93 5.65 3.37
N ASN A 48 -21.55 6.79 3.07
CA ASN A 48 -22.28 7.57 4.07
C ASN A 48 -23.54 6.85 4.56
N ASP A 49 -24.27 6.18 3.66
CA ASP A 49 -25.48 5.43 4.01
C ASP A 49 -25.13 4.17 4.83
N LEU A 50 -24.07 3.45 4.44
CA LEU A 50 -23.51 2.34 5.23
C LEU A 50 -23.08 2.81 6.63
N ARG A 51 -22.39 3.95 6.75
CA ARG A 51 -22.00 4.56 8.04
C ARG A 51 -23.21 4.92 8.92
N LYS A 52 -24.32 5.34 8.32
CA LYS A 52 -25.55 5.69 9.05
C LYS A 52 -26.29 4.45 9.54
N GLU A 53 -26.35 3.39 8.74
CA GLU A 53 -27.12 2.17 9.05
C GLU A 53 -26.36 1.20 9.96
N LEU A 54 -25.05 1.04 9.74
CA LEU A 54 -24.23 0.04 10.44
C LEU A 54 -23.43 0.64 11.62
N GLY A 55 -23.53 1.96 11.82
CA GLY A 55 -22.77 2.68 12.84
C GLY A 55 -21.32 2.98 12.44
N PRO A 56 -20.63 3.83 13.21
CA PRO A 56 -19.27 4.31 12.87
C PRO A 56 -18.20 3.21 12.81
N GLU A 57 -18.45 2.03 13.38
CA GLU A 57 -17.49 0.92 13.47
C GLU A 57 -17.13 0.30 12.11
N PHE A 58 -18.01 0.38 11.11
CA PHE A 58 -17.76 -0.16 9.76
C PHE A 58 -17.33 0.90 8.74
N ALA A 59 -17.32 2.18 9.13
CA ALA A 59 -17.06 3.28 8.23
C ALA A 59 -15.57 3.52 7.93
N ASP A 60 -14.69 2.94 8.75
CA ASP A 60 -13.24 3.08 8.64
C ASP A 60 -12.55 1.84 8.05
N LEU A 61 -13.32 0.94 7.39
CA LEU A 61 -12.76 -0.14 6.57
C LEU A 61 -12.04 0.45 5.35
N LYS A 62 -10.80 0.90 5.57
CA LYS A 62 -9.85 1.17 4.50
C LYS A 62 -9.58 -0.15 3.80
N LEU A 63 -9.63 -0.18 2.47
CA LEU A 63 -9.28 -1.38 1.68
C LEU A 63 -7.86 -1.90 1.99
N THR A 64 -7.01 -1.09 2.65
CA THR A 64 -5.66 -1.44 3.14
C THR A 64 -5.66 -2.13 4.52
N ASP A 65 -6.75 -2.05 5.30
CA ASP A 65 -6.91 -2.71 6.61
C ASP A 65 -7.46 -4.15 6.51
N LEU A 66 -7.72 -4.65 5.29
CA LEU A 66 -8.00 -6.07 5.05
C LEU A 66 -6.74 -6.96 5.05
N ASP A 67 -5.56 -6.40 5.34
CA ASP A 67 -4.35 -7.19 5.59
C ASP A 67 -4.29 -7.58 7.07
N PRO A 68 -4.54 -8.86 7.44
CA PRO A 68 -4.71 -9.29 8.83
C PRO A 68 -3.48 -8.97 9.69
N ARG A 69 -2.30 -8.84 9.08
CA ARG A 69 -1.05 -8.48 9.76
C ARG A 69 -1.03 -7.05 10.26
N VAL A 70 -1.66 -6.12 9.54
CA VAL A 70 -1.69 -4.69 9.91
C VAL A 70 -2.71 -4.45 11.02
N ALA A 71 -3.86 -5.11 10.96
CA ALA A 71 -4.90 -5.06 12.00
C ALA A 71 -4.39 -5.63 13.34
N ILE A 72 -3.72 -6.79 13.32
CA ILE A 72 -3.12 -7.40 14.52
C ILE A 72 -2.03 -6.50 15.11
N ARG A 73 -1.17 -5.92 14.26
CA ARG A 73 -0.11 -5.02 14.72
C ARG A 73 -0.69 -3.80 15.45
N LYS A 74 -1.71 -3.15 14.91
CA LYS A 74 -2.36 -2.01 15.56
C LYS A 74 -2.97 -2.40 16.92
N HIS A 75 -3.67 -3.52 17.00
CA HIS A 75 -4.27 -3.97 18.26
C HIS A 75 -3.25 -4.41 19.31
N ILE A 76 -2.10 -4.96 18.91
CA ILE A 76 -1.02 -5.29 19.85
C ILE A 76 -0.32 -4.02 20.34
N LEU A 77 -0.05 -3.06 19.45
CA LEU A 77 0.59 -1.78 19.84
C LEU A 77 -0.30 -0.91 20.73
N ASP A 78 -1.62 -0.94 20.55
CA ASP A 78 -2.57 -0.17 21.36
C ASP A 78 -2.83 -0.82 22.74
N ALA A 79 -2.56 -2.12 22.87
CA ALA A 79 -2.69 -2.89 24.11
C ALA A 79 -1.38 -2.99 24.93
N MET A 80 -0.27 -2.48 24.40
CA MET A 80 1.03 -2.46 25.09
C MET A 80 1.30 -1.04 25.59
N ASP A 81 1.50 -0.89 26.90
CA ASP A 81 1.89 0.40 27.50
C ASP A 81 3.25 0.86 26.93
N GLU A 82 3.50 2.17 26.89
CA GLU A 82 4.72 2.76 26.32
C GLU A 82 6.01 2.18 26.96
N ASP A 83 5.92 1.75 28.23
CA ASP A 83 6.98 1.09 28.99
C ASP A 83 7.31 -0.31 28.46
N ASP A 84 6.30 -1.11 28.08
CA ASP A 84 6.48 -2.46 27.49
C ASP A 84 7.08 -2.38 26.08
N LEU A 85 6.70 -1.34 25.31
CA LEU A 85 7.27 -1.08 23.99
C LEU A 85 8.74 -0.67 24.07
N ALA A 86 9.11 0.12 25.08
CA ALA A 86 10.49 0.49 25.35
C ALA A 86 11.32 -0.73 25.78
N GLU A 87 10.76 -1.64 26.59
CA GLU A 87 11.42 -2.87 27.02
C GLU A 87 11.56 -3.90 25.87
N ALA A 88 10.53 -4.03 25.01
CA ALA A 88 10.58 -4.83 23.79
C ALA A 88 11.61 -4.30 22.77
N GLN A 89 11.68 -2.98 22.59
CA GLN A 89 12.72 -2.37 21.74
C GLN A 89 14.11 -2.52 22.35
N LYS A 90 14.26 -2.35 23.66
CA LYS A 90 15.53 -2.51 24.37
C LYS A 90 16.03 -3.96 24.35
N SER A 91 15.14 -4.94 24.43
CA SER A 91 15.47 -6.37 24.28
C SER A 91 15.77 -6.77 22.82
N MET A 92 15.12 -6.13 21.84
CA MET A 92 15.41 -6.29 20.41
C MET A 92 16.75 -5.63 20.01
N MET A 93 17.10 -4.49 20.63
CA MET A 93 18.36 -3.76 20.43
C MET A 93 19.49 -4.21 21.37
N ALA A 94 19.20 -5.12 22.31
CA ALA A 94 20.23 -5.72 23.14
C ALA A 94 21.18 -6.54 22.24
N PRO A 95 22.51 -6.39 22.37
CA PRO A 95 23.45 -7.24 21.66
C PRO A 95 23.11 -8.70 21.98
N ARG A 96 22.76 -9.48 20.95
CA ARG A 96 22.59 -10.93 21.09
C ARG A 96 23.96 -11.52 21.41
N THR A 97 24.30 -11.59 22.69
CA THR A 97 25.47 -12.30 23.17
C THR A 97 25.20 -13.80 23.03
N GLY A 98 25.50 -14.37 21.87
CA GLY A 98 25.20 -15.78 21.64
C GLY A 98 25.58 -16.29 20.27
N GLY A 99 26.87 -16.28 19.96
CA GLY A 99 27.46 -16.98 18.82
C GLY A 99 28.83 -16.40 18.48
N PRO A 100 29.86 -17.21 18.19
CA PRO A 100 31.12 -16.70 17.67
C PRO A 100 30.85 -15.89 16.39
N ASP A 101 31.42 -14.68 16.29
CA ASP A 101 31.41 -13.92 15.03
C ASP A 101 32.08 -14.76 13.95
N LEU A 102 31.28 -15.31 13.04
CA LEU A 102 31.77 -16.12 11.93
C LEU A 102 32.65 -15.24 11.04
N LYS A 103 33.89 -15.67 10.80
CA LYS A 103 34.78 -14.94 9.89
C LYS A 103 34.27 -15.10 8.46
N PRO A 104 34.53 -14.14 7.55
CA PRO A 104 34.10 -14.23 6.16
C PRO A 104 34.56 -15.55 5.51
N GLY A 105 33.61 -16.39 5.10
CA GLY A 105 33.86 -17.71 4.49
C GLY A 105 33.63 -18.92 5.42
N GLU A 106 33.33 -18.69 6.70
CA GLU A 106 32.95 -19.76 7.64
C GLU A 106 31.46 -20.08 7.51
N SER A 107 31.11 -21.35 7.33
CA SER A 107 29.71 -21.77 7.24
C SER A 107 29.09 -21.85 8.63
N PRO A 108 27.88 -21.34 8.84
CA PRO A 108 27.22 -21.42 10.14
C PRO A 108 27.04 -22.89 10.55
N PRO A 109 27.15 -23.21 11.85
CA PRO A 109 26.95 -24.57 12.34
C PRO A 109 25.54 -25.02 11.96
N PHE A 110 25.44 -26.14 11.24
CA PHE A 110 24.15 -26.75 10.93
C PHE A 110 23.78 -27.73 12.04
N ASP A 111 22.55 -27.62 12.54
CA ASP A 111 22.00 -28.54 13.52
C ASP A 111 21.39 -29.74 12.78
N ALA A 112 22.03 -30.90 12.91
CA ALA A 112 21.61 -32.13 12.25
C ALA A 112 20.40 -32.80 12.94
N GLU A 113 19.99 -32.32 14.12
CA GLU A 113 18.85 -32.84 14.88
C GLU A 113 17.52 -32.16 14.47
N ALA A 114 17.57 -31.14 13.60
CA ALA A 114 16.38 -30.49 13.05
C ALA A 114 15.75 -31.36 11.94
N THR A 115 14.87 -32.30 12.32
CA THR A 115 13.95 -33.04 11.42
C THR A 115 12.52 -32.59 11.65
#